data_AF-A0A3L8Q8B8-F1
#
_entry.id   AF-A0A3L8Q8B8-F1
#
_cell.length_a   1.000
_cell.length_b   1.000
_cell.length_c   1.000
_cell.angle_alpha   90.00
_cell.angle_beta   90.00
_cell.angle_gamma   90.00
#
_symmetry.space_group_name_H-M   'P 1'
#
loop_
_entity.id
_entity.type
_entity.pdbx_description
1 polymer ?
#
loop_
_entity_poly.entity_id
_entity_poly.type
_entity_poly.pdbx_seq_one_letter_code
_entity_poly.pdbx_strand_id
1 'polypeptide(L)'
;LIKRVISETSSGGVTGNDVIMHFFLSTLPFGGVGHSGMGAYHGRHSFETFSHRRACLIKDLKMESANKMRYPPGSQKKVDWAKFFLLKRFNKARIGLFVLALLGVVAAVMIKSHQSVLKRKALLVVLAVQRLGWPSGW
;
A
#
# COMPACT_ATOMS: atom_id res chain seq x y z
N LEU A 1 -34.53 -4.17 11.17
CA LEU A 1 -35.10 -5.36 10.48
C LEU A 1 -34.69 -5.42 9.00
N ILE A 2 -35.04 -4.43 8.16
CA ILE A 2 -34.75 -4.42 6.70
C ILE A 2 -33.30 -4.79 6.36
N LYS A 3 -32.31 -4.12 6.98
CA LYS A 3 -30.89 -4.41 6.75
C LYS A 3 -30.50 -5.86 7.04
N ARG A 4 -31.08 -6.45 8.10
CA ARG A 4 -30.82 -7.83 8.50
C ARG A 4 -31.34 -8.82 7.45
N VAL A 5 -32.55 -8.60 6.95
CA VAL A 5 -33.13 -9.43 5.87
C VAL A 5 -32.26 -9.36 4.62
N ILE A 6 -31.84 -8.16 4.21
CA ILE A 6 -30.95 -7.98 3.06
C ILE A 6 -29.60 -8.69 3.26
N SER A 7 -29.02 -8.67 4.47
CA SER A 7 -27.73 -9.30 4.73
C SER A 7 -27.79 -10.83 4.89
N GLU A 8 -28.95 -11.37 5.27
CA GLU A 8 -29.14 -12.80 5.55
C GLU A 8 -29.83 -13.55 4.40
N THR A 9 -30.20 -12.88 3.30
CA THR A 9 -30.85 -13.49 2.13
C THR A 9 -30.14 -13.14 0.82
N SER A 10 -30.47 -13.84 -0.27
CA SER A 10 -29.96 -13.57 -1.62
C SER A 10 -31.12 -13.49 -2.61
N SER A 11 -31.17 -12.43 -3.40
CA SER A 11 -32.19 -12.19 -4.43
C SER A 11 -31.60 -11.38 -5.61
N GLY A 12 -32.32 -11.32 -6.73
CA GLY A 12 -31.93 -10.51 -7.88
C GLY A 12 -32.04 -8.99 -7.63
N GLY A 13 -33.04 -8.58 -6.86
CA GLY A 13 -33.28 -7.20 -6.46
C GLY A 13 -34.09 -7.12 -5.17
N VAL A 14 -34.08 -5.96 -4.52
CA VAL A 14 -34.86 -5.68 -3.31
C VAL A 14 -35.42 -4.27 -3.39
N THR A 15 -36.68 -4.11 -3.01
CA THR A 15 -37.29 -2.81 -2.72
C THR A 15 -37.79 -2.86 -1.29
N GLY A 16 -37.35 -1.91 -0.46
CA GLY A 16 -37.79 -1.78 0.92
C GLY A 16 -38.92 -0.76 1.02
N ASN A 17 -39.98 -1.10 1.75
CA ASN A 17 -41.17 -0.25 1.98
C ASN A 17 -41.97 0.09 0.71
N ASP A 18 -41.70 -0.56 -0.42
CA ASP A 18 -42.45 -0.45 -1.66
C ASP A 18 -42.24 -1.74 -2.49
N VAL A 19 -42.96 -1.90 -3.60
CA VAL A 19 -42.86 -3.04 -4.51
C VAL A 19 -42.54 -2.55 -5.92
N ILE A 20 -41.85 -3.38 -6.70
CA ILE A 20 -41.57 -3.18 -8.14
C ILE A 20 -40.66 -1.98 -8.48
N MET A 21 -40.61 -0.92 -7.67
CA MET A 21 -39.98 0.36 -8.03
C MET A 21 -38.52 0.28 -8.48
N HIS A 22 -37.73 -0.69 -7.97
CA HIS A 22 -36.35 -0.89 -8.42
C HIS A 22 -36.24 -1.23 -9.93
N PHE A 23 -37.31 -1.77 -10.54
CA PHE A 23 -37.38 -2.07 -11.97
C PHE A 23 -37.28 -0.81 -12.84
N PHE A 24 -37.87 0.31 -12.42
CA PHE A 24 -37.95 1.53 -13.24
C PHE A 24 -36.66 2.35 -13.25
N LEU A 25 -35.68 2.01 -12.39
CA LEU A 25 -34.42 2.72 -12.31
C LEU A 25 -33.42 2.15 -13.32
N SER A 26 -33.20 2.89 -14.42
CA SER A 26 -32.25 2.51 -15.49
C SER A 26 -30.78 2.44 -15.06
N THR A 27 -30.46 3.00 -13.89
CA THR A 27 -29.14 2.92 -13.26
C THR A 27 -28.91 1.60 -12.52
N LEU A 28 -29.98 0.91 -12.11
CA LEU A 28 -29.89 -0.37 -11.41
C LEU A 28 -29.86 -1.53 -12.42
N PRO A 29 -28.99 -2.54 -12.22
CA PRO A 29 -29.04 -3.75 -13.01
C PRO A 29 -30.28 -4.55 -12.63
N PHE A 30 -31.11 -4.89 -13.62
CA PHE A 30 -32.25 -5.78 -13.43
C PHE A 30 -31.90 -7.19 -13.91
N GLY A 31 -31.91 -8.15 -13.00
CA GLY A 31 -31.46 -9.52 -13.25
C GLY A 31 -31.75 -10.46 -12.09
N GLY A 32 -31.58 -11.76 -12.33
CA GLY A 32 -31.81 -12.82 -11.34
C GLY A 32 -30.51 -13.40 -10.76
N VAL A 33 -30.67 -14.25 -9.75
CA VAL A 33 -29.60 -15.09 -9.18
C VAL A 33 -30.16 -16.50 -8.91
N GLY A 34 -29.37 -17.54 -9.21
CA GLY A 34 -29.78 -18.94 -9.04
C GLY A 34 -30.91 -19.34 -10.01
N HIS A 35 -31.96 -19.98 -9.52
CA HIS A 35 -33.10 -20.41 -10.36
C HIS A 35 -33.89 -19.25 -10.98
N SER A 36 -33.74 -18.03 -10.47
CA SER A 36 -34.39 -16.83 -11.03
C SER A 36 -33.67 -16.25 -12.25
N GLY A 37 -32.48 -16.74 -12.60
CA GLY A 37 -31.74 -16.37 -13.81
C GLY A 37 -30.26 -16.03 -13.57
N MET A 38 -29.61 -15.56 -14.63
CA MET A 38 -28.22 -15.09 -14.63
C MET A 38 -28.07 -13.84 -15.50
N GLY A 39 -27.01 -13.07 -15.24
CA GLY A 39 -26.78 -11.80 -15.92
C GLY A 39 -27.77 -10.72 -15.49
N ALA A 40 -27.62 -9.52 -16.05
CA ALA A 40 -28.52 -8.41 -15.79
C ALA A 40 -28.52 -7.45 -16.97
N TYR A 41 -29.65 -6.77 -17.19
CA TYR A 41 -29.79 -5.75 -18.21
C TYR A 41 -30.37 -4.48 -17.58
N HIS A 42 -30.86 -3.57 -18.43
CA HIS A 42 -31.36 -2.23 -18.14
C HIS A 42 -30.30 -1.13 -18.29
N GLY A 43 -30.68 -0.02 -18.94
CA GLY A 43 -29.81 1.13 -19.19
C GLY A 43 -28.42 0.74 -19.73
N ARG A 44 -27.38 1.16 -19.01
CA ARG A 44 -25.99 0.84 -19.34
C ARG A 44 -25.68 -0.66 -19.27
N HIS A 45 -26.32 -1.40 -18.36
CA HIS A 45 -26.10 -2.83 -18.19
C HIS A 45 -26.59 -3.64 -19.40
N SER A 46 -27.64 -3.16 -20.10
CA SER A 46 -28.04 -3.74 -21.40
C SER A 46 -26.93 -3.60 -22.43
N PHE A 47 -26.36 -2.39 -22.58
CA PHE A 47 -25.26 -2.17 -23.52
C PHE A 47 -24.08 -3.08 -23.19
N GLU A 48 -23.71 -3.18 -21.91
CA GLU A 48 -22.62 -4.05 -21.45
C GLU A 48 -22.89 -5.53 -21.70
N THR A 49 -24.14 -5.98 -21.56
CA THR A 49 -24.54 -7.38 -21.78
C THR A 49 -24.55 -7.76 -23.26
N PHE A 50 -25.00 -6.85 -24.13
CA PHE A 50 -25.07 -7.10 -25.57
C PHE A 50 -23.84 -6.61 -26.34
N SER A 51 -22.79 -6.19 -25.63
CA SER A 51 -21.53 -5.76 -26.25
C SER A 51 -20.38 -6.66 -25.82
N HIS A 52 -19.42 -6.86 -26.73
CA HIS A 52 -18.16 -7.51 -26.39
C HIS A 52 -17.14 -6.47 -25.90
N ARG A 53 -16.81 -6.52 -24.60
CA ARG A 53 -15.74 -5.71 -23.99
C ARG A 53 -14.36 -6.25 -24.37
N ARG A 54 -13.88 -5.85 -25.54
CA ARG A 54 -12.57 -6.27 -26.06
C ARG A 54 -11.42 -5.65 -25.25
N ALA A 55 -10.65 -6.48 -24.56
CA ALA A 55 -9.40 -6.06 -23.94
C ALA A 55 -8.33 -5.79 -25.00
N CYS A 56 -7.72 -4.60 -24.95
CA CYS A 56 -6.65 -4.18 -25.87
C CYS A 56 -5.45 -3.69 -25.05
N LEU A 57 -4.25 -4.19 -25.37
CA LEU A 57 -2.98 -3.72 -24.82
C LEU A 57 -2.07 -3.31 -25.98
N ILE A 58 -1.74 -2.02 -26.05
CA ILE A 58 -0.79 -1.48 -27.01
C ILE A 58 0.51 -1.21 -26.24
N LYS A 59 1.60 -1.89 -26.61
CA LYS A 59 2.91 -1.72 -25.98
C LYS A 59 3.82 -0.91 -26.89
N ASP A 60 4.56 0.01 -26.29
CA ASP A 60 5.70 0.66 -26.95
C ASP A 60 6.86 -0.34 -27.12
N LEU A 61 7.71 -0.09 -28.12
CA LEU A 61 8.95 -0.86 -28.37
C LEU A 61 10.09 -0.53 -27.37
N LYS A 62 9.82 0.25 -26.32
CA LYS A 62 10.80 0.65 -25.31
C LYS A 62 10.96 -0.45 -24.25
N MET A 63 12.02 -0.33 -23.45
CA MET A 63 12.29 -1.21 -22.29
C MET A 63 12.45 -2.70 -22.65
N GLU A 64 12.91 -3.01 -23.86
CA GLU A 64 13.13 -4.39 -24.31
C GLU A 64 14.13 -5.16 -23.42
N SER A 65 15.10 -4.45 -22.83
CA SER A 65 16.02 -5.05 -21.85
C SER A 65 15.29 -5.64 -20.63
N ALA A 66 14.18 -5.03 -20.18
CA ALA A 66 13.39 -5.56 -19.07
C ALA A 66 12.67 -6.87 -19.46
N ASN A 67 12.33 -7.04 -20.75
CA ASN A 67 11.74 -8.29 -21.25
C ASN A 67 12.72 -9.47 -21.20
N LYS A 68 14.03 -9.25 -21.02
CA LYS A 68 15.02 -10.35 -20.82
C LYS A 68 14.67 -11.27 -19.65
N MET A 69 13.91 -10.79 -18.67
CA MET A 69 13.45 -11.60 -17.54
C MET A 69 12.51 -12.75 -17.98
N ARG A 70 11.68 -12.53 -19.01
CA ARG A 70 10.74 -13.55 -19.53
C ARG A 70 11.33 -14.42 -20.66
N TYR A 71 12.48 -14.05 -21.24
CA TYR A 71 13.10 -14.77 -22.34
C TYR A 71 13.97 -15.95 -21.87
N PRO A 72 14.09 -17.03 -22.68
CA PRO A 72 15.05 -18.11 -22.45
C PRO A 72 16.51 -17.65 -22.67
N PRO A 73 17.53 -18.37 -22.13
CA PRO A 73 17.41 -19.51 -21.23
C PRO A 73 16.93 -19.10 -19.83
N GLY A 74 16.24 -20.02 -19.16
CA GLY A 74 15.85 -19.87 -17.77
C GLY A 74 17.07 -19.85 -16.84
N SER A 75 16.94 -19.19 -15.69
CA SER A 75 17.96 -19.19 -14.63
C SER A 75 17.28 -19.10 -13.28
N GLN A 76 17.82 -19.79 -12.26
CA GLN A 76 17.30 -19.71 -10.90
C GLN A 76 17.24 -18.26 -10.40
N LYS A 77 18.22 -17.43 -10.77
CA LYS A 77 18.22 -15.99 -10.44
C LYS A 77 17.00 -15.25 -11.01
N LYS A 78 16.59 -15.56 -12.25
CA LYS A 78 15.39 -14.95 -12.87
C LYS A 78 14.11 -15.37 -12.15
N VAL A 79 14.04 -16.65 -11.74
CA VAL A 79 12.91 -17.18 -10.97
C VAL A 79 12.83 -16.53 -9.58
N ASP A 80 13.95 -16.41 -8.89
CA ASP A 80 14.00 -15.79 -7.56
C ASP A 80 13.64 -14.31 -7.63
N TRP A 81 14.10 -13.60 -8.67
CA TRP A 81 13.67 -12.24 -8.97
C TRP A 81 12.16 -12.17 -9.25
N ALA A 82 11.62 -13.05 -10.07
CA ALA A 82 10.18 -13.08 -10.35
C ALA A 82 9.36 -13.36 -9.08
N LYS A 83 9.78 -14.32 -8.25
CA LYS A 83 9.13 -14.59 -6.94
C LYS A 83 9.21 -13.37 -6.03
N PHE A 84 10.34 -12.68 -6.00
CA PHE A 84 10.51 -11.47 -5.20
C PHE A 84 9.58 -10.34 -5.66
N PHE A 85 9.38 -10.11 -6.96
CA PHE A 85 8.57 -8.97 -7.41
C PHE A 85 7.09 -9.29 -7.60
N LEU A 86 6.75 -10.50 -8.03
CA LEU A 86 5.37 -10.90 -8.31
C LEU A 86 4.66 -11.45 -7.07
N LEU A 87 5.38 -12.18 -6.20
CA LEU A 87 4.76 -12.90 -5.07
C LEU A 87 5.03 -12.23 -3.72
N LYS A 88 6.10 -11.43 -3.58
CA LYS A 88 6.44 -10.84 -2.28
C LYS A 88 5.43 -9.74 -1.93
N ARG A 89 4.52 -10.09 -1.01
CA ARG A 89 3.62 -9.12 -0.39
C ARG A 89 4.38 -8.41 0.72
N PHE A 90 4.72 -7.15 0.49
CA PHE A 90 5.36 -6.34 1.51
C PHE A 90 4.42 -6.13 2.70
N ASN A 91 4.84 -6.59 3.87
CA ASN A 91 4.14 -6.28 5.11
C ASN A 91 4.50 -4.85 5.53
N LYS A 92 3.57 -3.91 5.31
CA LYS A 92 3.74 -2.49 5.65
C LYS A 92 4.14 -2.27 7.12
N ALA A 93 3.64 -3.11 8.05
CA ALA A 93 3.98 -3.00 9.47
C ALA A 93 5.46 -3.35 9.74
N ARG A 94 6.00 -4.38 9.08
CA ARG A 94 7.43 -4.73 9.22
C ARG A 94 8.32 -3.65 8.62
N ILE A 95 7.97 -3.10 7.47
CA ILE A 95 8.73 -1.99 6.86
C ILE A 95 8.69 -0.75 7.76
N GLY A 96 7.51 -0.40 8.29
CA GLY A 96 7.35 0.72 9.22
C GLY A 96 8.23 0.57 10.47
N LEU A 97 8.31 -0.65 11.02
CA LEU A 97 9.17 -0.94 12.18
C LEU A 97 10.66 -0.74 11.86
N PHE A 98 11.13 -1.18 10.69
CA PHE A 98 12.52 -0.96 10.27
C PHE A 98 12.86 0.52 10.05
N VAL A 99 11.93 1.30 9.49
CA VAL A 99 12.10 2.75 9.30
C VAL A 99 12.17 3.47 10.66
N LEU A 100 11.29 3.11 11.59
CA LEU A 100 11.31 3.66 12.96
C LEU A 100 12.61 3.32 13.69
N ALA A 101 13.09 2.08 13.55
CA ALA A 101 14.37 1.67 14.14
C ALA A 101 15.55 2.47 13.56
N LEU A 102 15.61 2.66 12.24
CA LEU A 102 16.63 3.48 11.58
C LEU A 102 16.61 4.95 12.05
N LEU A 103 15.42 5.55 12.13
CA LEU A 103 15.25 6.91 12.66
C LEU A 103 15.74 7.00 14.12
N GLY A 104 15.43 6.01 14.95
CA GLY A 104 15.91 5.92 16.32
C GLY A 104 17.44 5.87 16.42
N VAL A 105 18.10 5.08 15.57
CA VAL A 105 19.57 4.99 15.52
C VAL A 105 20.19 6.32 15.11
N VAL A 106 19.66 6.97 14.07
CA VAL A 106 20.15 8.28 13.61
C VAL A 106 20.00 9.33 14.72
N ALA A 107 18.86 9.37 15.39
CA ALA A 107 18.63 10.27 16.52
C ALA A 107 19.63 10.03 17.66
N ALA A 108 19.89 8.77 18.03
CA ALA A 108 20.85 8.43 19.07
C ALA A 108 22.29 8.85 18.71
N VAL A 109 22.72 8.68 17.46
CA VAL A 109 24.03 9.13 16.98
C VAL A 109 24.16 10.65 17.05
N MET A 110 23.11 11.38 16.64
CA MET A 110 23.10 12.85 16.73
C MET A 110 23.19 13.35 18.18
N ILE A 111 22.44 12.72 19.10
CA ILE A 111 22.50 13.05 20.53
C ILE A 111 23.90 12.78 21.09
N LYS A 112 24.50 11.63 20.77
CA LYS A 112 25.86 11.28 21.24
C LYS A 112 26.93 12.23 20.69
N SER A 113 26.81 12.60 19.41
CA SER A 113 27.68 13.59 18.78
C SER A 113 27.59 14.94 19.50
N HIS A 114 26.37 15.44 19.74
CA HIS A 114 26.15 16.70 20.44
C HIS A 114 26.69 16.69 21.89
N GLN A 115 26.41 15.63 22.65
CA GLN A 115 26.93 15.42 24.00
C GLN A 115 28.47 15.41 24.05
N SER A 116 29.11 14.81 23.05
CA SER A 116 30.58 14.75 22.99
C SER A 116 31.23 16.13 22.78
N VAL A 117 30.60 16.99 21.97
CA VAL A 117 31.06 18.37 21.74
C VAL A 117 30.88 19.21 23.01
N LEU A 118 29.73 19.05 23.67
CA LEU A 118 29.43 19.76 24.92
C LEU A 118 30.45 19.42 26.02
N LYS A 119 30.76 18.13 26.21
CA LYS A 119 31.78 17.67 27.17
C LYS A 119 33.17 18.21 26.85
N ARG A 120 33.59 18.24 25.58
CA ARG A 120 34.87 18.83 25.17
C ARG A 120 34.96 20.33 25.48
N LYS A 121 33.89 21.08 25.19
CA LYS A 121 33.83 22.51 25.53
C LYS A 121 33.88 22.73 27.05
N ALA A 122 33.12 21.95 27.82
CA ALA A 122 33.13 22.03 29.28
C ALA A 122 34.52 21.70 29.88
N LEU A 123 35.19 20.67 29.37
CA LEU A 123 36.53 20.29 29.83
C LEU A 123 37.57 21.38 29.52
N LEU A 124 37.51 22.00 28.34
CA LEU A 124 38.37 23.13 27.99
C LEU A 124 38.13 24.34 28.89
N VAL A 125 36.87 24.63 29.26
CA VAL A 125 36.55 25.70 30.21
C VAL A 125 37.11 25.39 31.60
N VAL A 126 36.96 24.16 32.11
CA VAL A 126 37.52 23.75 33.41
C VAL A 126 39.04 23.84 33.40
N LEU A 127 39.71 23.36 32.35
CA LEU A 127 41.17 23.46 32.22
C LEU A 127 41.63 24.93 32.11
N ALA A 128 40.89 25.79 31.40
CA ALA A 128 41.19 27.22 31.34
C ALA A 128 41.06 27.88 32.73
N VAL A 129 40.03 27.53 33.50
CA VAL A 129 39.83 28.02 34.87
C VAL A 129 40.93 27.51 35.81
N GLN A 130 41.31 26.24 35.75
CA GLN A 130 42.43 25.68 36.54
C GLN A 130 43.77 26.33 36.17
N ARG A 131 43.97 26.70 34.91
CA ARG A 131 45.18 27.39 34.45
C ARG A 131 45.23 28.87 34.86
N LEU A 132 44.07 29.49 35.10
CA LEU A 132 43.93 30.87 35.57
C LEU A 132 43.90 30.97 37.12
N GLY A 133 43.70 29.86 37.83
CA GLY A 133 43.57 29.81 39.28
C GLY A 133 44.63 28.95 39.97
N TRP A 134 45.87 29.44 40.03
CA TRP A 134 46.79 29.15 41.16
C TRP A 134 47.82 30.28 41.33
N PRO A 135 47.56 31.29 42.17
CA PRO A 135 48.62 32.09 42.76
C PRO A 135 49.17 31.29 43.95
N SER A 136 50.31 30.61 43.76
CA SER A 136 51.14 30.19 44.89
C SER A 136 51.79 31.44 45.48
N GLY A 137 51.16 31.97 46.52
CA GLY A 137 51.70 33.01 47.37
C GLY A 137 51.53 32.60 48.83
N TRP A 138 52.67 32.45 49.51
CA TRP A 138 52.93 32.15 50.92
C TRP A 138 52.95 30.68 51.32
#